data_AF-A0A962YIB0-F1
#
_entry.id   AF-A0A962YIB0-F1
#
_cell.length_a   1.000
_cell.length_b   1.000
_cell.length_c   1.000
_cell.angle_alpha   90.00
_cell.angle_beta   90.00
_cell.angle_gamma   90.00
#
_symmetry.space_group_name_H-M   'P 1'
#
loop_
_entity.id
_entity.type
_entity.pdbx_description
1 polymer ?
#
loop_
_entity_poly.entity_id
_entity_poly.type
_entity_poly.pdbx_seq_one_letter_code
_entity_poly.pdbx_strand_id
1 'polypeptide(L)'
;MAQIGQIIIVLANKGGVGKSTVAANLAAGLARRGFRVGLGDADIHGPNAAQFFGQQGERVKITARGIRPRRYRSPDQQSEVRIGSLGFFLPETDAPVVWRDAYKFDYIHHLVGSYDWGE
;
A
#
# COMPACT_ATOMS: atom_id res chain seq x y z
N MET A 1 -12.22 7.24 0.61
CA MET A 1 -12.15 7.88 -0.73
C MET A 1 -12.67 9.31 -0.76
N ALA A 2 -13.85 9.63 -0.20
CA ALA A 2 -14.45 10.97 -0.32
C ALA A 2 -13.58 12.14 0.19
N GLN A 3 -12.60 11.87 1.07
CA GLN A 3 -11.66 12.86 1.61
C GLN A 3 -10.31 12.90 0.88
N ILE A 4 -10.10 12.06 -0.15
CA ILE A 4 -8.84 12.01 -0.90
C ILE A 4 -8.89 13.05 -2.03
N GLY A 5 -8.01 14.06 -1.97
CA GLY A 5 -7.98 15.14 -2.96
C GLY A 5 -7.45 14.73 -4.34
N GLN A 6 -6.54 13.75 -4.42
CA GLN A 6 -5.99 13.27 -5.68
C GLN A 6 -5.67 11.78 -5.62
N ILE A 7 -6.03 11.05 -6.68
CA ILE A 7 -5.72 9.63 -6.86
C ILE A 7 -4.79 9.50 -8.07
N ILE A 8 -3.64 8.85 -7.87
CA ILE A 8 -2.68 8.55 -8.93
C ILE A 8 -2.61 7.03 -9.07
N ILE A 9 -2.94 6.52 -10.26
CA ILE A 9 -2.85 5.09 -10.56
C ILE A 9 -1.55 4.84 -11.32
N VAL A 10 -0.69 3.98 -10.78
CA VAL A 10 0.57 3.57 -11.42
C VAL A 10 0.38 2.18 -12.01
N LEU A 11 0.36 2.08 -13.34
CA LEU A 11 0.10 0.85 -14.09
C LEU A 11 1.32 0.42 -14.91
N ALA A 12 1.38 -0.88 -15.22
CA ALA A 12 2.39 -1.45 -16.13
C ALA A 12 1.82 -2.65 -16.88
N ASN A 13 2.23 -2.82 -18.13
CA ASN A 13 1.77 -3.90 -19.00
C ASN A 13 2.59 -5.20 -18.85
N LYS A 14 3.68 -5.18 -18.07
CA LYS A 14 4.55 -6.34 -17.84
C LYS A 14 5.09 -6.33 -16.41
N GLY A 15 5.34 -7.52 -15.86
CA GLY A 15 6.07 -7.68 -14.61
C GLY A 15 7.53 -7.23 -14.76
N GLY A 16 8.15 -6.83 -13.65
CA GLY A 16 9.59 -6.51 -13.61
C GLY A 16 10.01 -5.14 -14.16
N VAL A 17 9.10 -4.33 -14.70
CA VAL A 17 9.44 -3.00 -15.27
C VAL A 17 9.63 -1.89 -14.23
N GLY A 18 9.57 -2.21 -12.94
CA GLY A 18 9.76 -1.23 -11.86
C GLY A 18 8.52 -0.44 -11.43
N LYS A 19 7.30 -0.86 -11.81
CA LYS A 19 6.02 -0.23 -11.41
C LYS A 19 5.98 0.12 -9.92
N SER A 20 6.21 -0.88 -9.07
CA SER A 20 6.10 -0.71 -7.62
C SER A 20 7.22 0.18 -7.06
N THR A 21 8.40 0.16 -7.68
CA THR A 21 9.53 1.06 -7.34
C THR A 21 9.16 2.51 -7.64
N VAL A 22 8.54 2.77 -8.79
CA VAL A 22 8.05 4.11 -9.15
C VAL A 22 6.95 4.56 -8.18
N ALA A 23 5.98 3.69 -7.86
CA ALA A 23 4.90 4.03 -6.93
C ALA A 23 5.43 4.37 -5.52
N ALA A 24 6.36 3.57 -4.98
CA ALA A 24 6.95 3.82 -3.66
C ALA A 24 7.77 5.11 -3.62
N ASN A 25 8.59 5.37 -4.63
CA ASN A 25 9.39 6.60 -4.69
C ASN A 25 8.53 7.85 -4.92
N LEU A 26 7.45 7.75 -5.71
CA LEU A 26 6.49 8.83 -5.88
C LEU A 26 5.83 9.17 -4.54
N ALA A 27 5.37 8.15 -3.79
CA ALA A 27 4.78 8.35 -2.47
C ALA A 27 5.77 8.99 -1.49
N ALA A 28 7.00 8.48 -1.42
CA ALA A 28 8.05 9.03 -0.56
C ALA A 28 8.43 10.47 -0.95
N GLY A 29 8.50 10.78 -2.25
CA GLY A 29 8.80 12.11 -2.77
C GLY A 29 7.71 13.13 -2.45
N LEU A 30 6.44 12.75 -2.55
CA LEU A 30 5.31 13.59 -2.14
C LEU A 30 5.31 13.82 -0.62
N ALA A 31 5.57 12.78 0.18
CA ALA A 31 5.67 12.90 1.63
C ALA A 31 6.83 13.80 2.09
N ARG A 32 7.97 13.78 1.38
CA ARG A 32 9.09 14.73 1.57
C ARG A 32 8.68 16.18 1.34
N ARG A 33 7.76 16.42 0.41
CA ARG A 33 7.21 17.75 0.11
C ARG A 33 6.08 18.17 1.05
N GLY A 34 5.78 17.40 2.09
CA GLY A 34 4.77 17.73 3.11
C GLY A 34 3.35 17.36 2.74
N PHE A 35 3.12 16.62 1.65
CA PHE A 35 1.79 16.13 1.32
C PHE A 35 1.39 14.96 2.24
N ARG A 36 0.10 14.85 2.53
CA ARG A 36 -0.50 13.66 3.15
C ARG A 36 -0.61 12.58 2.09
N VAL A 37 0.06 11.44 2.30
CA VAL A 37 0.20 10.41 1.26
C VAL A 37 -0.27 9.05 1.74
N GLY A 38 -1.15 8.44 0.96
CA GLY A 38 -1.46 7.01 1.01
C GLY A 38 -0.84 6.28 -0.18
N LEU A 39 -0.26 5.11 0.07
CA LEU A 39 0.17 4.15 -0.93
C LEU A 39 -0.65 2.86 -0.78
N GLY A 40 -1.54 2.62 -1.74
CA GLY A 40 -2.26 1.37 -1.87
C GLY A 40 -1.57 0.43 -2.85
N ASP A 41 -1.20 -0.75 -2.37
CA ASP A 41 -0.60 -1.82 -3.17
C ASP A 41 -1.68 -2.77 -3.67
N ALA A 42 -2.05 -2.63 -4.94
CA ALA A 42 -3.00 -3.50 -5.62
C ALA A 42 -2.32 -4.69 -6.32
N ASP A 43 -1.01 -4.88 -6.15
CA ASP A 43 -0.28 -5.99 -6.79
C ASP A 43 -0.35 -7.26 -5.95
N ILE A 44 -1.31 -8.10 -6.30
CA ILE A 44 -1.64 -9.32 -5.54
C ILE A 44 -0.58 -10.42 -5.74
N HIS A 45 0.09 -10.43 -6.89
CA HIS A 45 1.07 -11.45 -7.24
C HIS A 45 2.46 -11.18 -6.65
N GLY A 46 2.75 -9.92 -6.31
CA GLY A 46 3.99 -9.52 -5.66
C GLY A 46 3.76 -8.28 -4.80
N PRO A 47 3.13 -8.43 -3.61
CA PRO A 47 2.77 -7.31 -2.75
C PRO A 47 4.01 -6.73 -2.03
N ASN A 48 4.85 -6.05 -2.81
CA ASN A 48 6.19 -5.61 -2.43
C ASN A 48 6.21 -4.31 -1.62
N ALA A 49 5.08 -3.62 -1.43
CA ALA A 49 5.07 -2.33 -0.76
C ALA A 49 5.61 -2.41 0.68
N ALA A 50 5.29 -3.48 1.43
CA ALA A 50 5.85 -3.72 2.76
C ALA A 50 7.39 -3.75 2.74
N GLN A 51 7.97 -4.41 1.73
CA GLN A 51 9.42 -4.53 1.55
C GLN A 51 10.09 -3.20 1.24
N PHE A 52 9.52 -2.41 0.33
CA PHE A 52 10.14 -1.15 -0.09
C PHE A 52 10.25 -0.10 1.01
N PHE A 53 9.43 -0.23 2.05
CA PHE A 53 9.50 0.62 3.24
C PHE A 53 10.16 -0.05 4.44
N GLY A 54 10.80 -1.22 4.25
CA GLY A 54 11.51 -1.94 5.32
C GLY A 54 10.59 -2.51 6.40
N GLN A 55 9.32 -2.78 6.06
CA GLN A 55 8.29 -3.26 6.98
C GLN A 55 7.85 -4.70 6.64
N GLN A 56 8.78 -5.53 6.16
CA GLN A 56 8.50 -6.96 5.99
C GLN A 56 8.25 -7.61 7.35
N GLY A 57 7.29 -8.53 7.41
CA GLY A 57 6.89 -9.20 8.65
C GLY A 57 5.99 -8.36 9.58
N GLU A 58 5.82 -7.07 9.28
CA GLU A 58 4.85 -6.24 10.00
C GLU A 58 3.42 -6.64 9.67
N ARG A 59 2.53 -6.45 10.66
CA ARG A 59 1.10 -6.77 10.54
C ARG A 59 0.25 -5.52 10.63
N VAL A 60 -0.84 -5.51 9.90
CA VAL A 60 -1.91 -4.51 10.07
C VAL A 60 -2.74 -4.83 11.29
N LYS A 61 -3.35 -3.80 11.88
CA LYS A 61 -4.32 -3.93 12.98
C LYS A 61 -5.70 -3.56 12.48
N ILE A 62 -6.70 -4.36 12.83
CA ILE A 62 -8.11 -4.01 12.60
C ILE A 62 -8.57 -3.16 13.77
N THR A 63 -9.25 -2.06 13.47
CA THR A 63 -9.77 -1.11 14.46
C THR A 63 -11.24 -0.84 14.17
N ALA A 64 -11.93 -0.13 15.08
CA ALA A 64 -13.31 0.30 14.86
C ALA A 64 -13.50 1.18 13.60
N ARG A 65 -12.42 1.83 13.12
CA ARG A 65 -12.43 2.66 11.90
C ARG A 65 -12.05 1.89 10.63
N GLY A 66 -11.74 0.59 10.75
CA GLY A 66 -11.26 -0.25 9.65
C GLY A 66 -9.82 -0.71 9.84
N ILE A 67 -9.21 -1.11 8.73
CA ILE A 67 -7.85 -1.66 8.68
C ILE A 67 -6.87 -0.48 8.78
N ARG A 68 -6.08 -0.44 9.84
CA ARG A 68 -5.10 0.63 10.04
C ARG A 68 -3.92 0.44 9.08
N PRO A 69 -3.63 1.42 8.19
CA PRO A 69 -2.45 1.37 7.35
C PRO A 69 -1.18 1.36 8.19
N ARG A 70 -0.13 0.75 7.65
CA ARG A 70 1.21 0.92 8.18
C ARG A 70 1.71 2.33 7.89
N ARG A 71 2.58 2.85 8.75
CA ARG A 71 3.12 4.21 8.60
C ARG A 71 4.61 4.13 8.41
N TYR A 72 5.13 4.87 7.44
CA TYR A 72 6.55 5.02 7.20
C TYR A 72 6.91 6.49 7.25
N ARG A 73 8.03 6.82 7.92
CA ARG A 73 8.60 8.15 7.91
C ARG A 73 10.12 8.09 7.99
N SER A 74 10.81 8.64 7.01
CA SER A 74 12.26 8.88 7.08
C SER A 74 12.58 10.24 7.72
N PRO A 75 13.82 10.48 8.22
CA PRO A 75 14.18 11.72 8.89
C PRO A 75 13.98 13.00 8.04
N ASP A 76 14.16 12.87 6.72
CA ASP A 76 14.00 13.93 5.73
C ASP A 76 12.55 14.12 5.26
N GLN A 77 11.59 13.31 5.75
CA GLN A 77 10.18 13.40 5.38
C GLN A 77 9.40 14.38 6.27
N GLN A 78 8.79 15.38 5.63
CA GLN A 78 7.89 16.33 6.28
C GLN A 78 6.56 15.68 6.70
N SER A 79 6.12 14.62 6.03
CA SER A 79 4.90 13.85 6.34
C SER A 79 5.17 12.35 6.26
N GLU A 80 4.30 11.54 6.89
CA GLU A 80 4.35 10.07 6.79
C GLU A 80 3.74 9.56 5.47
N VAL A 81 4.16 8.38 5.05
CA VAL A 81 3.44 7.57 4.04
C VAL A 81 2.59 6.53 4.78
N ARG A 82 1.29 6.51 4.51
CA ARG A 82 0.37 5.44 4.96
C ARG A 82 0.35 4.35 3.90
N ILE A 83 0.56 3.10 4.29
CA ILE A 83 0.77 1.99 3.36
C ILE A 83 -0.27 0.91 3.62
N GLY A 84 -1.02 0.54 2.59
CA GLY A 84 -1.94 -0.60 2.58
C GLY A 84 -1.47 -1.61 1.54
N SER A 85 -1.31 -2.87 1.95
CA SER A 85 -0.80 -3.95 1.09
C SER A 85 -1.22 -5.29 1.65
N LEU A 86 -1.49 -6.25 0.76
CA LEU A 86 -1.66 -7.66 1.12
C LEU A 86 -0.44 -8.23 1.84
N GLY A 87 0.75 -7.70 1.57
CA GLY A 87 2.00 -8.16 2.18
C GLY A 87 1.98 -8.09 3.71
N PHE A 88 1.13 -7.25 4.31
CA PHE A 88 0.97 -7.18 5.76
C PHE A 88 0.04 -8.25 6.36
N PHE A 89 -0.67 -9.01 5.53
CA PHE A 89 -1.51 -10.13 5.94
C PHE A 89 -0.83 -11.49 5.71
N LEU A 90 0.18 -11.54 4.83
CA LEU A 90 0.87 -12.78 4.50
C LEU A 90 1.88 -13.15 5.59
N PRO A 91 1.96 -14.44 6.00
CA PRO A 91 2.93 -14.89 6.98
C PRO A 91 4.37 -14.56 6.53
N GLU A 92 4.65 -14.77 5.25
CA GLU A 92 5.93 -14.51 4.57
C GLU A 92 5.67 -13.84 3.21
N THR A 93 6.63 -13.06 2.70
CA THR A 93 6.51 -12.32 1.43
C THR A 93 6.22 -13.25 0.24
N ASP A 94 6.81 -14.44 0.24
CA ASP A 94 6.72 -15.41 -0.86
C ASP A 94 5.75 -16.56 -0.55
N ALA A 95 4.90 -16.39 0.48
CA ALA A 95 3.92 -17.41 0.84
C ALA A 95 3.01 -17.70 -0.37
N PRO A 96 2.94 -18.97 -0.84
CA PRO A 96 2.11 -19.30 -1.99
C PRO A 96 0.64 -19.17 -1.60
N VAL A 97 -0.03 -18.17 -2.16
CA VAL A 97 -1.48 -17.96 -1.99
C VAL A 97 -2.20 -18.37 -3.26
N VAL A 98 -3.19 -19.26 -3.12
CA VAL A 98 -4.07 -19.65 -4.22
C VAL A 98 -5.08 -18.53 -4.45
N TRP A 99 -4.80 -17.68 -5.43
CA TRP A 99 -5.67 -16.56 -5.80
C TRP A 99 -6.76 -17.00 -6.77
N ARG A 100 -8.01 -17.02 -6.31
CA ARG A 100 -9.19 -17.05 -7.19
C ARG A 100 -9.55 -15.63 -7.62
N ASP A 101 -10.13 -15.47 -8.80
CA ASP A 101 -10.44 -14.14 -9.36
C ASP A 101 -11.35 -13.31 -8.45
N ALA A 102 -12.30 -13.92 -7.74
CA ALA A 102 -13.15 -13.26 -6.76
C ALA A 102 -12.33 -12.50 -5.69
N TYR A 103 -11.24 -13.10 -5.19
CA TYR A 103 -10.39 -12.48 -4.17
C TYR A 103 -9.63 -11.26 -4.69
N LYS A 104 -9.40 -11.18 -6.00
CA LYS A 104 -8.73 -10.01 -6.60
C LYS A 104 -9.63 -8.78 -6.53
N PHE A 105 -10.89 -8.94 -6.91
CA PHE A 105 -11.89 -7.88 -6.82
C PHE A 105 -12.14 -7.49 -5.37
N ASP A 106 -12.36 -8.46 -4.48
CA ASP A 106 -12.60 -8.22 -3.06
C ASP A 106 -11.45 -7.45 -2.42
N TYR A 107 -10.20 -7.80 -2.74
CA TYR A 107 -9.06 -7.08 -2.20
C TYR A 107 -9.01 -5.62 -2.66
N ILE A 108 -9.29 -5.33 -3.94
CA ILE A 108 -9.34 -3.94 -4.42
C ILE A 108 -10.44 -3.17 -3.66
N HIS A 109 -11.60 -3.78 -3.43
CA HIS A 109 -12.66 -3.18 -2.61
C HIS A 109 -12.19 -2.91 -1.16
N HIS A 110 -11.49 -3.84 -0.53
CA HIS A 110 -10.94 -3.64 0.80
C HIS A 110 -9.85 -2.57 0.85
N LEU A 111 -8.96 -2.53 -0.14
CA LEU A 111 -7.89 -1.54 -0.24
C LEU A 111 -8.46 -0.12 -0.30
N VAL A 112 -9.56 0.04 -1.04
CA VAL A 112 -10.21 1.34 -1.25
C VAL A 112 -11.19 1.71 -0.13
N GLY A 113 -11.97 0.75 0.37
CA GLY A 113 -13.12 0.98 1.24
C GLY A 113 -12.94 0.56 2.69
N SER A 114 -12.04 -0.37 2.99
CA SER A 114 -11.86 -0.92 4.35
C SER A 114 -10.63 -0.40 5.07
N TYR A 115 -9.64 0.15 4.35
CA TYR A 115 -8.50 0.81 4.97
C TYR A 115 -8.86 2.20 5.50
N ASP A 116 -8.45 2.48 6.73
CA ASP A 116 -8.53 3.80 7.35
C ASP A 116 -7.37 4.67 6.86
N TRP A 117 -7.53 5.22 5.65
CA TRP A 117 -6.55 6.13 5.06
C TRP A 117 -6.43 7.47 5.80
N GLY A 118 -7.32 7.74 6.77
CA GLY A 118 -7.46 9.01 7.46
C GLY A 118 -7.95 10.13 6.55
N GLU A 119 -7.89 11.34 7.09
CA GLU A 119 -8.24 12.59 6.39
C GLU A 119 -7.03 13.21 5.70
#